data_AF-A0A7C4R486-F1
#
_entry.id   AF-A0A7C4R486-F1
#
_cell.length_a   1.000
_cell.length_b   1.000
_cell.length_c   1.000
_cell.angle_alpha   90.00
_cell.angle_beta   90.00
_cell.angle_gamma   90.00
#
_symmetry.space_group_name_H-M   'P 1'
#
loop_
_entity.id
_entity.type
_entity.pdbx_description
1 polymer ?
#
loop_
_entity_poly.entity_id
_entity_poly.type
_entity_poly.pdbx_seq_one_letter_code
_entity_poly.pdbx_strand_id
1 'polypeptide(L)'
;MQAYQIPTKRDVEKILGRIDRLEALLAQAASGAEIRQRAAARRAAGSATDQVFEAIRRSRNGMSFADIQAKTGYVDKKIRNIIFRLHKLGKIKRQGRGLYVAA
;
A
#
# COMPACT_ATOMS: atom_id res chain seq x y z
N MET A 1 -5.31 25.36 61.23
CA MET A 1 -5.97 24.20 60.59
C MET A 1 -5.21 23.86 59.32
N GLN A 2 -4.68 22.64 59.20
CA GLN A 2 -3.94 22.23 57.99
C GLN A 2 -4.95 21.85 56.90
N ALA A 3 -4.92 22.57 55.77
CA ALA A 3 -5.74 22.27 54.61
C ALA A 3 -5.12 21.07 53.87
N TYR A 4 -5.69 19.89 54.08
CA TYR A 4 -5.28 18.70 53.33
C TYR A 4 -5.75 18.85 51.88
N GLN A 5 -4.82 18.81 50.92
CA GLN A 5 -5.10 18.85 49.47
C GLN A 5 -5.66 17.50 48.98
N ILE A 6 -6.75 17.04 49.58
CA ILE A 6 -7.37 15.76 49.23
C ILE A 6 -8.35 16.02 48.09
N PRO A 7 -8.18 15.36 46.92
CA PRO A 7 -9.10 15.49 45.81
C PRO A 7 -10.52 15.08 46.21
N THR A 8 -11.51 15.83 45.75
CA THR A 8 -12.91 15.44 45.97
C THR A 8 -13.26 14.27 45.06
N LYS A 9 -14.32 13.51 45.39
CA LYS A 9 -14.85 12.43 44.54
C LYS A 9 -15.09 12.91 43.09
N ARG A 10 -15.54 14.15 42.93
CA ARG A 10 -15.81 14.78 41.63
C ARG A 10 -14.54 15.06 40.82
N ASP A 11 -13.43 15.32 41.49
CA ASP A 11 -12.13 15.51 40.83
C ASP A 11 -11.59 14.17 40.32
N VAL A 12 -11.79 13.10 41.10
CA VAL A 12 -11.43 11.73 40.69
C VAL A 12 -12.28 11.28 39.50
N GLU A 13 -13.60 11.50 39.51
CA GLU A 13 -14.50 11.18 38.39
C GLU A 13 -14.11 11.93 37.10
N LYS A 14 -13.73 13.21 37.20
CA LYS A 14 -13.23 13.98 36.05
C LYS A 14 -11.93 13.42 35.50
N ILE A 15 -11.03 12.96 36.36
CA ILE A 15 -9.76 12.35 35.92
C ILE A 15 -10.04 11.03 35.20
N LEU A 16 -10.90 10.17 35.75
CA LEU A 16 -11.29 8.91 35.12
C LEU A 16 -11.91 9.15 33.73
N GLY A 17 -12.87 10.06 33.60
CA GLY A 17 -13.46 10.36 32.29
C GLY A 17 -12.46 10.95 31.28
N ARG A 18 -11.42 11.66 31.74
CA ARG A 18 -10.32 12.12 30.88
C ARG A 18 -9.42 10.97 30.44
N ILE A 19 -9.16 10.00 31.31
CA ILE A 19 -8.38 8.80 31.00
C ILE A 19 -9.13 7.96 29.97
N ASP A 20 -10.43 7.69 30.16
CA ASP A 20 -11.25 6.93 29.21
C ASP A 20 -11.25 7.57 27.82
N ARG A 21 -11.36 8.90 27.76
CA ARG A 21 -11.27 9.65 26.51
C ARG A 21 -9.90 9.53 25.85
N LEU A 22 -8.82 9.56 26.63
CA LEU A 22 -7.47 9.38 26.10
C LEU A 22 -7.25 7.96 25.58
N GLU A 23 -7.75 6.95 26.28
CA GLU A 23 -7.70 5.55 25.82
C GLU A 23 -8.47 5.36 24.51
N ALA A 24 -9.67 5.93 24.39
CA ALA A 24 -10.45 5.87 23.16
C ALA A 24 -9.72 6.53 21.97
N LEU A 25 -9.07 7.67 22.20
CA LEU A 25 -8.28 8.35 21.16
C LEU A 25 -7.03 7.57 20.76
N LEU A 26 -6.35 6.95 21.73
CA LEU A 26 -5.19 6.09 21.47
C LEU A 26 -5.57 4.84 20.68
N ALA A 27 -6.69 4.19 21.02
CA ALA A 27 -7.20 3.03 20.29
C ALA A 27 -7.56 3.37 18.82
N GLN A 28 -8.19 4.53 18.60
CA GLN A 28 -8.47 5.03 17.25
C GLN A 28 -7.18 5.36 16.47
N ALA A 29 -6.20 5.97 17.13
CA ALA A 29 -4.91 6.28 16.50
C ALA A 29 -4.13 5.01 16.12
N ALA A 30 -4.14 3.98 16.99
CA ALA A 30 -3.47 2.71 16.74
C ALA A 30 -4.08 1.98 15.53
N SER A 31 -5.42 1.89 15.45
CA SER A 31 -6.09 1.27 14.30
C SER A 31 -5.83 2.03 12.99
N GLY A 32 -5.81 3.36 13.03
CA GLY A 32 -5.43 4.19 11.88
C GLY A 32 -3.98 4.00 11.46
N ALA A 33 -3.05 3.84 12.40
CA ALA A 33 -1.64 3.58 12.14
C ALA A 33 -1.42 2.21 11.49
N GLU A 34 -2.08 1.16 11.98
CA GLU A 34 -1.98 -0.19 11.39
C GLU A 34 -2.51 -0.25 9.96
N ILE A 35 -3.63 0.41 9.67
CA ILE A 35 -4.19 0.49 8.32
C ILE A 35 -3.22 1.23 7.39
N ARG A 36 -2.62 2.32 7.85
CA ARG A 36 -1.61 3.09 7.09
C ARG A 36 -0.35 2.28 6.85
N GLN A 37 0.14 1.55 7.86
CA GLN A 37 1.31 0.67 7.73
C GLN A 37 1.05 -0.48 6.76
N ARG A 38 -0.10 -1.14 6.83
CA ARG A 38 -0.50 -2.17 5.86
C ARG A 38 -0.60 -1.62 4.44
N ALA A 39 -1.17 -0.43 4.27
CA ALA A 39 -1.26 0.22 2.96
C ALA A 39 0.13 0.63 2.42
N ALA A 40 1.03 1.10 3.29
CA ALA A 40 2.41 1.42 2.95
C ALA A 40 3.21 0.17 2.57
N ALA A 41 3.09 -0.92 3.33
CA ALA A 41 3.71 -2.21 3.03
C ALA A 41 3.21 -2.78 1.69
N ARG A 42 1.90 -2.63 1.41
CA ARG A 42 1.31 -3.07 0.13
C ARG A 42 1.78 -2.22 -1.06
N ARG A 43 2.10 -0.94 -0.84
CA ARG A 43 2.77 -0.08 -1.84
C ARG A 43 4.24 -0.44 -2.01
N ALA A 44 4.95 -0.74 -0.94
CA ALA A 44 6.37 -1.10 -0.95
C ALA A 44 6.63 -2.47 -1.63
N ALA A 45 5.72 -3.42 -1.50
CA ALA A 45 5.79 -4.71 -2.19
C ALA A 45 5.70 -4.60 -3.73
N GLY A 46 5.36 -3.42 -4.24
CA GLY A 46 5.13 -3.15 -5.66
C GLY A 46 3.86 -3.84 -6.15
N SER A 47 3.02 -3.13 -6.89
CA SER A 47 1.90 -3.82 -7.55
C SER A 47 2.44 -4.85 -8.53
N ALA A 48 1.71 -5.94 -8.76
CA ALA A 48 2.02 -6.86 -9.87
C ALA A 48 2.16 -6.10 -11.21
N THR A 49 1.44 -4.97 -11.34
CA THR A 49 1.58 -4.04 -12.46
C THR A 49 2.95 -3.36 -12.50
N ASP A 50 3.48 -2.92 -11.36
CA ASP A 50 4.79 -2.28 -11.28
C ASP A 50 5.92 -3.28 -11.55
N GLN A 51 5.78 -4.51 -11.05
CA GLN A 51 6.76 -5.58 -11.31
C GLN A 51 6.86 -5.93 -12.80
N VAL A 52 5.72 -6.06 -13.49
CA VAL A 52 5.70 -6.30 -14.94
C VAL A 52 6.25 -5.08 -15.70
N PHE A 53 5.89 -3.86 -15.29
CA PHE A 53 6.40 -2.64 -15.91
C PHE A 53 7.93 -2.54 -15.76
N GLU A 54 8.47 -2.78 -14.57
CA GLU A 54 9.91 -2.79 -14.33
C GLU A 54 10.62 -3.89 -15.12
N ALA A 55 10.01 -5.07 -15.26
CA ALA A 55 10.57 -6.12 -16.11
C ALA A 55 10.71 -5.66 -17.56
N ILE A 56 9.67 -5.04 -18.13
CA ILE A 56 9.69 -4.51 -19.49
C ILE A 56 10.70 -3.35 -19.61
N ARG A 57 10.70 -2.41 -18.65
CA ARG A 57 11.59 -1.23 -18.62
C ARG A 57 13.07 -1.60 -18.55
N ARG A 58 13.41 -2.68 -17.85
CA ARG A 58 14.80 -3.17 -17.73
C ARG A 58 15.29 -3.88 -19.00
N SER A 59 14.41 -4.24 -19.93
CA SER A 59 14.83 -4.84 -21.20
C SER A 59 15.21 -3.76 -22.22
N ARG A 60 16.38 -3.89 -22.84
CA ARG A 60 16.84 -2.94 -23.88
C ARG A 60 16.09 -3.10 -25.21
N ASN A 61 15.64 -4.32 -25.52
CA ASN A 61 15.06 -4.66 -26.82
C ASN A 61 13.54 -4.92 -26.74
N GLY A 62 12.91 -4.57 -25.62
CA GLY A 62 11.55 -5.01 -25.31
C GLY A 62 11.50 -6.46 -24.82
N MET A 63 10.32 -6.84 -24.36
CA MET A 63 10.09 -8.15 -23.74
C MET A 63 8.90 -8.82 -24.40
N SER A 64 9.02 -10.12 -24.69
CA SER A 64 7.91 -10.90 -25.22
C SER A 64 6.94 -11.32 -24.10
N PHE A 65 5.74 -11.74 -24.48
CA PHE A 65 4.78 -12.29 -23.51
C PHE A 65 5.36 -13.48 -22.72
N ALA A 66 6.06 -14.38 -23.41
CA ALA A 66 6.68 -15.56 -22.79
C ALA A 66 7.78 -15.16 -21.79
N ASP A 67 8.59 -14.15 -22.13
CA ASP A 67 9.64 -13.65 -21.25
C ASP A 67 9.06 -12.98 -19.99
N ILE A 68 7.97 -12.20 -20.15
CA ILE A 68 7.26 -11.59 -19.00
C ILE A 68 6.72 -12.69 -18.08
N GLN A 69 6.15 -13.75 -18.67
CA GLN A 69 5.63 -14.88 -17.92
C GLN A 69 6.73 -15.64 -17.17
N ALA A 70 7.84 -15.95 -17.85
CA ALA A 70 8.99 -16.62 -17.24
C ALA A 70 9.60 -15.80 -16.10
N LYS A 71 9.65 -14.46 -16.25
CA LYS A 71 10.29 -13.57 -15.27
C LYS A 71 9.40 -13.24 -14.06
N THR A 72 8.09 -13.23 -14.23
CA THR A 72 7.15 -12.83 -13.17
C THR A 72 6.36 -13.99 -12.57
N GLY A 73 6.28 -15.14 -13.25
CA GLY A 73 5.52 -16.30 -12.80
C GLY A 73 4.00 -16.09 -12.78
N TYR A 74 3.49 -15.01 -13.37
CA TYR A 74 2.05 -14.72 -13.37
C TYR A 74 1.31 -15.54 -14.43
N VAL A 75 0.05 -15.86 -14.12
CA VAL A 75 -0.87 -16.56 -15.05
C VAL A 75 -1.20 -15.66 -16.25
N ASP A 76 -1.41 -16.26 -17.43
CA ASP A 76 -1.65 -15.57 -18.71
C ASP A 76 -2.65 -14.41 -18.60
N LYS A 77 -3.85 -14.68 -18.07
CA LYS A 77 -4.91 -13.67 -17.91
C LYS A 77 -4.45 -12.45 -17.12
N LYS A 78 -3.65 -12.66 -16.08
CA LYS A 78 -3.12 -11.58 -15.22
C LYS A 78 -2.14 -10.71 -16.00
N ILE A 79 -1.23 -11.32 -16.74
CA ILE A 79 -0.25 -10.62 -17.58
C ILE A 79 -0.96 -9.81 -18.66
N ARG A 80 -1.92 -10.42 -19.38
CA ARG A 80 -2.70 -9.75 -20.43
C ARG A 80 -3.43 -8.51 -19.92
N ASN A 81 -4.08 -8.62 -18.76
CA ASN A 81 -4.77 -7.49 -18.12
C ASN A 81 -3.79 -6.39 -17.64
N ILE A 82 -2.60 -6.76 -17.18
CA ILE A 82 -1.57 -5.79 -16.79
C ILE A 82 -1.04 -5.05 -18.01
N ILE A 83 -0.67 -5.78 -19.07
CA ILE A 83 -0.19 -5.20 -20.34
C ILE A 83 -1.23 -4.26 -20.93
N PHE A 84 -2.50 -4.68 -20.97
CA PHE A 84 -3.59 -3.82 -21.45
C PHE A 84 -3.67 -2.50 -20.66
N ARG A 85 -3.60 -2.57 -19.32
CA ARG A 85 -3.61 -1.37 -18.48
C ARG A 85 -2.38 -0.50 -18.69
N LEU A 86 -1.18 -1.08 -18.76
CA LEU A 86 0.06 -0.35 -18.99
C LEU A 86 0.06 0.35 -20.36
N HIS A 87 -0.48 -0.31 -21.39
CA HIS A 87 -0.66 0.26 -22.71
C HIS A 87 -1.68 1.40 -22.70
N LYS A 88 -2.83 1.22 -22.04
CA LYS A 88 -3.85 2.26 -21.87
C LYS A 88 -3.32 3.49 -21.13
N LEU A 89 -2.43 3.30 -20.17
CA LEU A 89 -1.75 4.37 -19.43
C LEU A 89 -0.60 5.01 -20.22
N GLY A 90 -0.27 4.52 -21.42
CA GLY A 90 0.84 5.03 -22.24
C GLY A 90 2.22 4.72 -21.68
N LYS A 91 2.35 3.80 -20.71
CA LYS A 91 3.65 3.43 -20.11
C LYS A 91 4.46 2.46 -20.97
N ILE A 92 3.78 1.66 -21.79
CA ILE A 92 4.40 0.72 -22.73
C ILE A 92 3.81 0.91 -24.11
N LYS A 93 4.61 0.62 -25.13
CA LYS A 93 4.20 0.55 -26.53
C LYS A 93 4.38 -0.86 -27.05
N ARG A 94 3.57 -1.22 -28.04
CA ARG A 94 3.70 -2.50 -28.75
C ARG A 94 4.52 -2.28 -30.01
N GLN A 95 5.75 -2.77 -30.04
CA GLN A 95 6.63 -2.63 -31.20
C GLN A 95 6.33 -3.67 -32.28
N GLY A 96 5.82 -4.84 -31.89
CA GLY A 96 5.49 -5.93 -32.80
C GLY A 96 4.54 -6.94 -32.17
N ARG A 97 4.22 -8.02 -32.88
CA ARG A 97 3.29 -9.04 -32.39
C ARG A 97 3.84 -9.74 -31.15
N GLY A 98 3.37 -9.31 -29.98
CA GLY A 98 3.74 -9.90 -28.70
C GLY A 98 5.03 -9.33 -28.09
N LEU A 99 5.58 -8.26 -28.68
CA LEU A 99 6.77 -7.55 -28.18
C LEU A 99 6.37 -6.20 -27.58
N TYR A 100 6.72 -5.99 -26.31
CA TYR A 100 6.36 -4.80 -25.54
C TYR A 100 7.62 -4.05 -25.13
N VAL A 101 7.64 -2.75 -25.38
CA VAL A 101 8.73 -1.84 -25.01
C VAL A 101 8.19 -0.77 -24.05
N ALA A 102 9.04 -0.27 -23.15
CA ALA A 102 8.70 0.93 -22.40
C ALA A 102 8.53 2.11 -23.37
N ALA A 103 7.53 2.95 -23.10
CA ALA A 103 7.14 4.05 -23.97
C ALA A 103 8.13 5.23 -23.94
#